data_AF-A0A843S1A4-F1
#
_entry.id   AF-A0A843S1A4-F1
#
_cell.length_a   1.000
_cell.length_b   1.000
_cell.length_c   1.000
_cell.angle_alpha   90.00
_cell.angle_beta   90.00
_cell.angle_gamma   90.00
#
_symmetry.space_group_name_H-M   'P 1'
#
loop_
_entity.id
_entity.type
_entity.pdbx_description
1 polymer ?
#
loop_
_entity_poly.entity_id
_entity_poly.type
_entity_poly.pdbx_seq_one_letter_code
_entity_poly.pdbx_strand_id
1 'polypeptide(L)' 'MTARRHRPGHDDGIGDHADRRYLGLALALILGFMAVEVTVGVIANSLALISDAGHMLTDAVAIALALVALRL' A
#
# COMPACT_ATOMS: atom_id res chain seq x y z
N MET A 1 -20.99 -9.13 44.83
CA MET A 1 -21.15 -7.97 43.92
C MET A 1 -20.21 -8.16 42.74
N THR A 2 -20.71 -8.75 41.64
CA THR A 2 -19.93 -9.15 40.47
C THR A 2 -19.88 -8.02 39.45
N ALA A 3 -18.68 -7.49 39.19
CA ALA A 3 -18.45 -6.52 38.13
C ALA A 3 -18.49 -7.23 36.77
N ARG A 4 -19.64 -7.16 36.09
CA ARG A 4 -19.81 -7.64 34.71
C ARG A 4 -19.22 -6.57 33.79
N ARG A 5 -17.98 -6.76 33.32
CA ARG A 5 -17.39 -5.92 32.27
C ARG A 5 -18.18 -6.12 30.98
N HIS A 6 -18.93 -5.11 30.59
CA HIS A 6 -19.44 -4.97 29.23
C HIS A 6 -18.30 -4.42 28.39
N ARG A 7 -17.69 -5.24 27.52
CA ARG A 7 -16.88 -4.74 26.41
C ARG A 7 -17.79 -4.73 25.19
N PRO A 8 -18.23 -3.55 24.70
CA PRO A 8 -18.96 -3.45 23.45
C PRO A 8 -18.12 -4.04 22.31
N GLY A 9 -18.81 -4.79 21.44
CA GLY A 9 -18.24 -5.53 20.33
C GLY A 9 -17.46 -4.62 19.37
N HIS A 10 -16.43 -5.23 18.77
CA HIS A 10 -15.64 -4.65 17.69
C HIS A 10 -16.55 -4.50 16.45
N ASP A 11 -16.68 -3.27 15.94
CA ASP A 11 -17.34 -2.98 14.67
C ASP A 11 -16.39 -3.36 13.51
N ASP A 12 -16.27 -4.66 13.20
CA ASP A 12 -15.37 -5.21 12.17
C ASP A 12 -15.81 -4.92 10.71
N GLY A 13 -16.83 -4.08 10.49
CA GLY A 13 -17.43 -3.88 9.15
C GLY A 13 -16.96 -2.64 8.38
N ILE A 14 -16.42 -1.62 9.06
CA ILE A 14 -16.09 -0.32 8.43
C ILE A 14 -14.62 -0.28 7.95
N GLY A 15 -13.72 -1.10 8.54
CA GLY A 15 -12.30 -1.14 8.18
C GLY A 15 -12.01 -1.83 6.85
N ASP A 16 -12.57 -3.03 6.63
CA ASP A 16 -12.16 -3.92 5.54
C ASP A 16 -12.33 -3.31 4.13
N HIS A 17 -13.44 -2.58 3.92
CA HIS A 17 -13.69 -1.87 2.66
C HIS A 17 -12.85 -0.59 2.52
N ALA A 18 -12.55 0.07 3.63
CA ALA A 18 -11.71 1.27 3.63
C ALA A 18 -10.25 0.90 3.35
N ASP A 19 -9.74 -0.15 4.01
CA ASP A 19 -8.39 -0.66 3.87
C ASP A 19 -8.11 -1.07 2.42
N ARG A 20 -9.01 -1.84 1.80
CA ARG A 20 -8.84 -2.22 0.38
C ARG A 20 -8.83 -1.02 -0.58
N ARG A 21 -9.60 0.03 -0.31
CA ARG A 21 -9.58 1.28 -1.11
C ARG A 21 -8.27 2.05 -0.91
N TYR A 22 -7.78 2.15 0.34
CA TYR A 22 -6.52 2.81 0.64
C TYR A 22 -5.32 2.06 0.07
N LEU A 23 -5.28 0.73 0.14
CA LEU A 23 -4.23 -0.07 -0.52
C LEU A 23 -4.25 0.13 -2.04
N GLY A 24 -5.44 0.14 -2.66
CA GLY A 24 -5.57 0.40 -4.10
C GLY A 24 -5.05 1.78 -4.49
N LEU A 25 -5.36 2.80 -3.68
CA LEU A 25 -4.85 4.16 -3.87
C LEU A 25 -3.32 4.23 -3.68
N ALA A 26 -2.80 3.60 -2.62
CA ALA A 26 -1.37 3.55 -2.33
C ALA A 26 -0.58 2.89 -3.48
N LEU A 27 -1.10 1.78 -4.03
CA LEU A 27 -0.51 1.12 -5.19
C LEU A 27 -0.48 2.05 -6.42
N ALA A 28 -1.58 2.75 -6.70
CA ALA A 28 -1.64 3.68 -7.82
C ALA A 28 -0.65 4.84 -7.67
N LEU A 29 -0.51 5.38 -6.45
CA LEU A 29 0.44 6.44 -6.15
C LEU A 29 1.89 5.97 -6.32
N ILE A 30 2.27 4.84 -5.72
CA ILE A 30 3.63 4.30 -5.84
C ILE A 30 3.98 4.00 -7.29
N LEU A 31 3.09 3.34 -8.05
CA LEU A 31 3.35 3.06 -9.46
C LEU A 31 3.48 4.35 -10.29
N GLY A 32 2.68 5.37 -9.99
CA GLY A 32 2.78 6.68 -10.62
C GLY A 32 4.13 7.36 -10.36
N PHE A 33 4.55 7.44 -9.10
CA PHE A 33 5.86 7.99 -8.73
C PHE A 33 7.02 7.19 -9.31
N MET A 34 6.94 5.86 -9.24
CA MET A 34 7.92 4.96 -9.84
C MET A 34 8.08 5.20 -11.35
N ALA A 35 6.99 5.36 -12.09
CA ALA A 35 7.06 5.65 -13.53
C ALA A 35 7.75 6.99 -13.80
N VAL A 36 7.48 8.02 -12.98
CA VAL A 36 8.13 9.33 -13.09
C VAL A 36 9.63 9.20 -12.79
N GLU A 37 10.01 8.54 -11.70
CA GLU A 37 11.42 8.40 -11.30
C GLU A 37 12.23 7.55 -12.25
N VAL A 38 11.66 6.48 -12.82
CA VAL A 38 12.31 5.72 -13.90
C VAL A 38 12.51 6.62 -15.11
N THR A 39 11.49 7.37 -15.53
CA THR A 39 11.58 8.26 -16.70
C THR A 39 12.63 9.36 -16.49
N VAL A 40 12.58 10.04 -15.34
CA VAL A 40 13.55 11.09 -14.96
C VAL A 40 14.94 10.51 -14.77
N GLY A 41 15.07 9.34 -14.14
CA GLY A 41 16.33 8.64 -13.93
C GLY A 41 17.01 8.24 -15.23
N VAL A 42 16.25 7.78 -16.23
CA VAL A 42 16.76 7.49 -17.57
C VAL A 42 17.17 8.77 -18.29
N ILE A 43 16.33 9.82 -18.27
CA ILE A 43 16.65 11.12 -18.92
C ILE A 43 17.90 11.75 -18.29
N ALA A 44 18.01 11.71 -16.96
CA ALA A 44 19.13 12.24 -16.20
C ALA A 44 20.36 11.31 -16.17
N ASN A 45 20.25 10.10 -16.74
CA ASN A 45 21.27 9.05 -16.70
C ASN A 45 21.78 8.77 -15.27
N SER A 46 20.88 8.76 -14.29
CA SER A 46 21.18 8.67 -12.86
C SER A 46 20.78 7.31 -12.28
N LEU A 47 21.79 6.51 -11.89
CA LEU A 47 21.57 5.24 -11.22
C LEU A 47 20.97 5.41 -9.82
N ALA A 48 21.15 6.57 -9.18
CA ALA A 48 20.57 6.84 -7.87
C ALA A 48 19.03 6.83 -7.93
N LEU A 49 18.45 7.49 -8.93
CA LEU A 49 16.99 7.52 -9.14
C LEU A 49 16.44 6.16 -9.58
N ILE A 50 17.20 5.42 -10.39
CA ILE A 50 16.83 4.05 -10.76
C ILE A 50 16.86 3.13 -9.52
N SER A 51 17.83 3.31 -8.62
CA SER A 51 17.92 2.55 -7.37
C SER A 51 16.76 2.86 -6.44
N ASP A 52 16.33 4.13 -6.38
CA ASP A 52 15.15 4.53 -5.60
C ASP A 52 13.88 3.90 -6.20
N ALA A 53 13.74 3.95 -7.54
CA ALA A 53 12.65 3.27 -8.23
C ALA A 53 12.60 1.75 -8.01
N GLY A 54 13.77 1.11 -7.87
CA GLY A 54 13.87 -0.32 -7.55
C GLY A 54 13.34 -0.68 -6.15
N HIS A 55 13.56 0.19 -5.15
CA HIS A 55 13.00 -0.02 -3.82
C HIS A 55 11.46 0.12 -3.87
N MET A 56 10.97 1.16 -4.55
CA MET A 56 9.53 1.41 -4.70
C MET A 56 8.80 0.27 -5.42
N LEU A 57 9.47 -0.43 -6.36
CA LEU A 57 8.92 -1.62 -7.01
C LEU A 57 8.62 -2.72 -5.99
N THR A 58 9.49 -2.92 -5.00
CA THR A 58 9.29 -3.94 -3.95
C THR A 58 8.10 -3.59 -3.07
N ASP A 59 7.95 -2.31 -2.73
CA ASP A 59 6.78 -1.81 -1.98
C ASP A 59 5.48 -1.98 -2.78
N ALA A 60 5.51 -1.69 -4.09
CA ALA A 60 4.37 -1.92 -4.99
C ALA A 60 3.96 -3.40 -5.06
N VAL A 61 4.93 -4.31 -5.14
CA VAL A 61 4.68 -5.77 -5.12
C VAL A 61 4.05 -6.19 -3.79
N ALA A 62 4.55 -5.70 -2.66
CA ALA A 62 3.99 -6.00 -1.35
C ALA A 62 2.52 -5.57 -1.25
N ILE A 63 2.19 -4.35 -1.70
CA ILE A 63 0.80 -3.85 -1.71
C ILE A 63 -0.07 -4.64 -2.69
N ALA A 64 0.45 -4.99 -3.87
CA ALA A 64 -0.28 -5.79 -4.85
C ALA A 64 -0.63 -7.18 -4.30
N LEU A 65 0.32 -7.84 -3.63
CA LEU A 65 0.09 -9.11 -2.96
C LEU A 65 -0.92 -8.98 -1.82
N ALA A 66 -0.84 -7.92 -1.01
CA ALA A 66 -1.83 -7.65 0.03
C ALA A 66 -3.24 -7.44 -0.55
N LEU A 67 -3.38 -6.72 -1.67
CA LEU A 67 -4.66 -6.54 -2.37
C LEU A 67 -5.21 -7.85 -2.95
N VAL A 68 -4.34 -8.75 -3.42
CA VAL A 68 -4.74 -10.08 -3.89
C VAL A 68 -5.20 -10.94 -2.70
N ALA A 69 -4.48 -10.91 -1.59
CA ALA A 69 -4.85 -11.63 -0.36
C ALA A 69 -6.20 -11.16 0.21
N LEU A 70 -6.49 -9.85 0.19
CA LEU A 70 -7.78 -9.28 0.59
C LEU A 70 -8.93 -9.57 -0.39
N ARG A 71 -8.61 -10.04 -1.61
CA ARG A 71 -9.61 -10.44 -2.62
C ARG A 71 -9.91 -11.93 -2.62
N LEU A 72 -9.02 -12.75 -2.05
CA LEU A 72 -9.16 -14.20 -1.89
C LEU A 72 -10.03 -14.51 -0.67
#